data_AF-A0A919AN24-F1
#
_entry.id   AF-A0A919AN24-F1
#
_cell.length_a   1.000
_cell.length_b   1.000
_cell.length_c   1.000
_cell.angle_alpha   90.00
_cell.angle_beta   90.00
_cell.angle_gamma   90.00
#
_symmetry.space_group_name_H-M   'P 1'
#
loop_
_entity.id
_entity.type
_entity.pdbx_description
1 polymer ?
#
loop_
_entity_poly.entity_id
_entity_poly.type
_entity_poly.pdbx_seq_one_letter_code
_entity_poly.pdbx_strand_id
1 'polypeptide(L)' 'MKPLLTIDEASHYLRVGRTSIYKLIRHRQLNSYKIGRRRLVDKESIDLLLKSLSSS' A
#
# COMPACT_ATOMS: atom_id res chain seq x y z
N MET A 1 -7.69 15.38 2.09
CA MET A 1 -7.53 14.44 0.95
C MET A 1 -6.47 13.43 1.35
N LYS A 2 -6.75 12.12 1.32
CA LYS A 2 -5.76 11.09 1.68
C LYS A 2 -4.86 10.82 0.45
N PRO A 3 -3.53 10.79 0.59
CA PRO A 3 -2.66 10.65 -0.56
C PRO A 3 -2.74 9.22 -1.11
N LEU A 4 -2.93 9.13 -2.42
CA LEU A 4 -2.87 7.88 -3.17
C LEU A 4 -1.47 7.71 -3.73
N LEU A 5 -0.87 6.56 -3.49
CA LEU A 5 0.46 6.21 -3.97
C LEU A 5 0.37 5.25 -5.15
N THR A 6 1.21 5.40 -6.15
CA THR A 6 1.46 4.35 -7.13
C THR A 6 2.05 3.11 -6.45
N ILE A 7 2.02 1.97 -7.14
CA ILE A 7 2.68 0.74 -6.66
C ILE A 7 4.17 0.98 -6.40
N ASP A 8 4.81 1.83 -7.20
CA ASP A 8 6.24 2.15 -7.08
C ASP A 8 6.53 3.03 -5.86
N GLU A 9 5.69 4.04 -5.61
CA GLU A 9 5.81 4.88 -4.40
C GLU A 9 5.53 4.06 -3.13
N ALA A 10 4.51 3.18 -3.15
CA ALA A 10 4.23 2.28 -2.03
C ALA A 10 5.38 1.29 -1.78
N SER A 11 5.97 0.75 -2.86
CA SER A 11 7.16 -0.11 -2.82
C SER A 11 8.35 0.60 -2.18
N HIS A 12 8.60 1.85 -2.57
CA HIS A 12 9.66 2.67 -2.00
C HIS A 12 9.41 2.98 -0.53
N TYR A 13 8.18 3.36 -0.18
CA TYR A 13 7.79 3.72 1.19
C TYR A 13 7.92 2.54 2.16
N LEU A 14 7.43 1.36 1.77
CA LEU A 14 7.49 0.14 2.58
C LEU A 14 8.85 -0.59 2.48
N ARG A 15 9.76 -0.14 1.60
CA ARG A 15 11.04 -0.79 1.31
C ARG A 15 10.90 -2.28 0.93
N VAL A 16 9.86 -2.59 0.16
CA VAL A 16 9.59 -3.96 -0.34
C VAL A 16 9.38 -3.94 -1.85
N GLY A 17 9.60 -5.07 -2.53
CA GLY A 17 9.35 -5.17 -3.96
C GLY A 17 7.86 -5.09 -4.34
N ARG A 18 7.58 -4.77 -5.61
CA ARG A 18 6.22 -4.71 -6.18
C ARG A 18 5.38 -5.97 -5.91
N THR A 19 6.01 -7.15 -6.00
CA THR A 19 5.34 -8.42 -5.71
C THR A 19 4.80 -8.46 -4.27
N SER A 20 5.54 -7.91 -3.31
CA SER A 20 5.09 -7.82 -1.92
C SER A 20 3.91 -6.86 -1.79
N ILE A 21 3.93 -5.71 -2.47
CA ILE A 21 2.77 -4.80 -2.52
C ILE A 21 1.53 -5.51 -3.05
N TYR A 22 1.64 -6.24 -4.16
CA TYR A 22 0.51 -7.01 -4.69
C TYR A 22 0.05 -8.13 -3.76
N LYS A 23 0.96 -8.79 -3.02
CA LYS A 23 0.59 -9.76 -1.98
C LYS A 23 -0.20 -9.08 -0.87
N LEU A 24 0.26 -7.95 -0.35
CA LEU A 24 -0.44 -7.20 0.71
C LEU A 24 -1.85 -6.77 0.25
N ILE A 25 -1.98 -6.30 -1.00
CA ILE A 25 -3.29 -5.98 -1.58
C ILE A 25 -4.17 -7.23 -1.69
N ARG A 26 -3.63 -8.35 -2.19
CA ARG A 26 -4.35 -9.63 -2.31
C ARG A 26 -4.83 -10.14 -0.97
N HIS A 27 -4.02 -9.97 0.08
CA HIS A 27 -4.35 -10.33 1.47
C HIS A 27 -5.21 -9.27 2.18
N ARG A 28 -5.68 -8.24 1.48
CA ARG A 28 -6.49 -7.13 2.04
C ARG A 28 -5.81 -6.37 3.18
N GLN A 29 -4.48 -6.40 3.23
CA GLN A 29 -3.68 -5.63 4.18
C GLN A 29 -3.40 -4.22 3.68
N LEU A 30 -3.50 -3.98 2.37
CA LEU A 30 -3.44 -2.65 1.77
C LEU A 30 -4.69 -2.39 0.94
N ASN A 31 -5.28 -1.21 1.13
CA ASN A 31 -6.37 -0.73 0.30
C ASN A 31 -5.81 -0.18 -1.01
N SER A 32 -6.49 -0.50 -2.10
CA SER A 32 -6.11 0.04 -3.41
C SER A 32 -7.32 0.34 -4.29
N TYR A 33 -7.15 1.34 -5.13
CA TYR A 33 -8.16 1.80 -6.09
C TYR A 33 -7.62 1.63 -7.50
N LYS A 34 -8.48 1.17 -8.41
CA LYS A 34 -8.20 1.21 -9.85
C LYS A 34 -8.70 2.54 -10.39
N ILE A 35 -7.78 3.42 -10.79
CA ILE A 35 -8.09 4.73 -11.37
C ILE A 35 -7.53 4.75 -12.79
N GLY A 36 -8.43 4.70 -13.77
CA GLY A 36 -8.08 4.49 -15.17
C GLY A 36 -7.28 3.20 -15.35
N ARG A 37 -6.07 3.33 -15.93
CA ARG A 37 -5.15 2.21 -16.18
C ARG A 37 -4.24 1.90 -14.99
N ARG A 38 -4.20 2.75 -13.97
CA ARG A 38 -3.29 2.63 -12.83
C ARG A 38 -4.00 2.05 -11.62
N ARG A 39 -3.27 1.27 -10.83
CA ARG A 39 -3.65 0.90 -9.48
C ARG A 39 -2.90 1.80 -8.50
N LEU A 40 -3.64 2.44 -7.60
CA LEU A 40 -3.09 3.28 -6.55
C LEU A 40 -3.42 2.67 -5.18
N VAL A 41 -2.49 2.81 -4.25
CA VAL A 41 -2.58 2.34 -2.86
C VAL A 41 -2.95 3.51 -1.97
N ASP A 42 -3.86 3.30 -1.04
CA ASP A 42 -4.18 4.29 -0.03
C ASP A 42 -3.06 4.36 1.01
N LYS A 43 -2.41 5.52 1.14
CA LYS A 43 -1.35 5.71 2.14
C LYS A 43 -1.84 5.46 3.55
N GLU A 44 -3.09 5.79 3.87
CA GLU A 44 -3.61 5.57 5.23
C GLU A 44 -3.62 4.07 5.58
N SER A 45 -3.93 3.20 4.61
CA SER A 45 -3.85 1.76 4.83
C SER A 45 -2.42 1.26 5.07
N ILE A 46 -1.43 1.92 4.47
CA ILE A 46 -0.01 1.65 4.73
C ILE A 46 0.36 2.09 6.15
N ASP A 47 -0.05 3.28 6.56
CA ASP A 47 0.27 3.81 7.89
C ASP A 47 -0.40 2.96 8.99
N LEU A 48 -1.64 2.49 8.77
CA LEU A 48 -2.31 1.53 9.65
C LEU A 48 -1.59 0.19 9.72
N LEU A 49 -1.11 -0.33 8.58
CA LEU A 49 -0.31 -1.55 8.55
C LEU A 49 0.97 -1.40 9.39
N LEU A 50 1.71 -0.30 9.21
CA LEU A 50 2.93 -0.03 9.97
C LEU A 50 2.65 0.10 11.47
N LYS A 51 1.56 0.79 11.85
CA LYS A 51 1.13 0.92 13.24
C LYS A 51 0.81 -0.44 13.88
N SER A 52 0.22 -1.35 13.11
CA SER A 52 -0.09 -2.70 13.59
C SER A 52 1.17 -3.54 13.85
N LEU A 53 2.26 -3.28 13.12
CA LEU A 53 3.54 -3.97 13.28
C LEU A 53 4.39 -3.42 14.43
N SER A 54 4.30 -2.12 14.72
CA SER A 54 5.07 -1.48 15.80
C SER A 54 4.48 -1.68 17.19
N SER A 55 3.33 -2.33 17.30
CA SER A 55 2.61 -2.54 18.56
C SER A 55 2.87 -3.92 19.20
N SER A 56 3.91 -4.63 18.73
CA SER A 56 4.34 -5.95 19.19
C SER A 56 5.76 -5.94 19.74
#